data_AF-A0A7C4X8P3-F1
#
_entry.id   AF-A0A7C4X8P3-F1
#
_cell.length_a   1.000
_cell.length_b   1.000
_cell.length_c   1.000
_cell.angle_alpha   90.00
_cell.angle_beta   90.00
_cell.angle_gamma   90.00
#
_symmetry.space_group_name_H-M   'P 1'
#
loop_
_entity.id
_entity.type
_entity.pdbx_description
1 polymer ?
#
loop_
_entity_poly.entity_id
_entity_poly.type
_entity_poly.pdbx_seq_one_letter_code
_entity_poly.pdbx_strand_id
1 'polypeptide(L)'
;MNISSKKAQNTAWLGLCLSVVFFLVTFWLGAYWSARVLSFLSWQILAGALVWLVLLIQFYQRVLAEQEKLDMSRMSKAIQQDTIFSGGADRTALFEQAQKRLVFFEKWILPISGALIACMEIVVGLLLYRKATDIVASPKLANPFLAAILIVLVAFISFLVSRYATGMSSEMIWRPLRAGGSYLLLTAVLGALTTAAMIGAQYKYTVGLTVLEYGIPWVLIVL
;
A
#
# COMPACT_ATOMS: atom_id res chain seq x y z
N MET A 1 -25.07 1.08 -11.98
CA MET A 1 -24.21 -0.12 -11.79
C MET A 1 -24.08 -0.36 -10.30
N ASN A 2 -24.36 -1.56 -9.77
CA ASN A 2 -24.21 -1.84 -8.33
C ASN A 2 -22.72 -1.80 -7.97
N ILE A 3 -22.27 -0.67 -7.41
CA ILE A 3 -20.91 -0.47 -6.91
C ILE A 3 -20.79 -1.29 -5.62
N SER A 4 -20.11 -2.43 -5.69
CA SER A 4 -19.92 -3.32 -4.53
C SER A 4 -18.54 -3.13 -3.93
N SER A 5 -18.44 -3.03 -2.60
CA SER A 5 -17.16 -2.95 -1.90
C SER A 5 -16.28 -4.20 -2.05
N LYS A 6 -16.82 -5.32 -2.54
CA LYS A 6 -16.04 -6.54 -2.85
C LYS A 6 -14.96 -6.31 -3.90
N LYS A 7 -15.22 -5.49 -4.92
CA LYS A 7 -14.21 -5.18 -5.96
C LYS A 7 -13.04 -4.38 -5.39
N ALA A 8 -13.33 -3.43 -4.52
CA ALA A 8 -12.32 -2.67 -3.78
C ALA A 8 -11.49 -3.56 -2.86
N GLN A 9 -12.13 -4.49 -2.14
CA GLN A 9 -11.43 -5.46 -1.30
C GLN A 9 -10.47 -6.35 -2.10
N ASN A 10 -10.89 -6.89 -3.25
CA ASN A 10 -10.02 -7.70 -4.11
C ASN A 10 -8.82 -6.88 -4.64
N THR A 11 -9.05 -5.59 -4.94
CA THR A 11 -7.98 -4.69 -5.38
C THR A 11 -7.01 -4.41 -4.23
N ALA A 12 -7.50 -4.26 -3.00
CA ALA A 12 -6.65 -4.10 -1.81
C ALA A 12 -5.81 -5.36 -1.53
N TRP A 13 -6.39 -6.54 -1.70
CA TRP A 13 -5.65 -7.81 -1.64
C TRP A 13 -4.55 -7.88 -2.69
N LEU A 14 -4.87 -7.56 -3.95
CA LEU A 14 -3.89 -7.55 -5.04
C LEU A 14 -2.75 -6.57 -4.75
N GLY A 15 -3.07 -5.34 -4.33
CA GLY A 15 -2.08 -4.33 -3.94
C GLY A 15 -1.18 -4.80 -2.81
N LEU A 16 -1.75 -5.41 -1.76
CA LEU A 16 -0.99 -5.94 -0.63
C LEU A 16 -0.04 -7.07 -1.06
N CYS A 17 -0.56 -8.09 -1.74
CA CYS A 17 0.25 -9.21 -2.22
C CYS A 17 1.39 -8.74 -3.11
N LEU A 18 1.09 -7.81 -4.02
CA LEU A 18 2.08 -7.24 -4.92
C LEU A 18 3.18 -6.48 -4.18
N SER A 19 2.80 -5.60 -3.24
CA SER A 19 3.77 -4.83 -2.45
C SER A 19 4.65 -5.73 -1.59
N VAL A 20 4.11 -6.81 -1.00
CA VAL A 20 4.90 -7.79 -0.25
C VAL A 20 5.90 -8.51 -1.15
N VAL A 21 5.46 -8.97 -2.32
CA VAL A 21 6.36 -9.63 -3.30
C VAL A 21 7.46 -8.67 -3.75
N PHE A 22 7.11 -7.42 -4.08
CA PHE A 22 8.07 -6.41 -4.51
C PHE A 22 9.05 -6.02 -3.39
N PHE A 23 8.58 -5.92 -2.16
CA PHE A 23 9.46 -5.74 -1.00
C PHE A 23 10.49 -6.87 -0.91
N LEU A 24 10.05 -8.13 -0.93
CA LEU A 24 10.94 -9.29 -0.80
C LEU A 24 11.94 -9.36 -1.96
N VAL A 25 11.48 -9.16 -3.19
CA VAL A 25 12.34 -9.16 -4.39
C VAL A 25 13.37 -8.04 -4.29
N THR A 26 12.96 -6.79 -4.04
CA THR A 26 13.89 -5.65 -4.00
C THR A 26 14.86 -5.74 -2.82
N PHE A 27 14.41 -6.21 -1.66
CA PHE A 27 15.26 -6.42 -0.49
C PHE A 27 16.30 -7.51 -0.74
N TRP A 28 15.88 -8.65 -1.30
CA TRP A 28 16.78 -9.76 -1.62
C TRP A 28 17.80 -9.38 -2.69
N LEU A 29 17.38 -8.68 -3.75
CA LEU A 29 18.27 -8.19 -4.79
C LEU A 29 19.27 -7.15 -4.24
N GLY A 30 18.83 -6.27 -3.36
CA GLY A 30 19.70 -5.30 -2.69
C GLY A 30 20.78 -5.95 -1.84
N ALA A 31 20.42 -6.99 -1.08
CA ALA A 31 21.38 -7.79 -0.32
C ALA A 31 22.32 -8.60 -1.22
N TYR A 32 21.78 -9.31 -2.21
CA TYR A 32 22.54 -10.23 -3.06
C TYR A 32 23.55 -9.51 -3.96
N TRP A 33 23.19 -8.34 -4.51
CA TRP A 33 24.10 -7.54 -5.34
C TRP A 33 24.80 -6.40 -4.61
N SER A 34 24.65 -6.32 -3.28
CA SER A 34 25.21 -5.25 -2.45
C SER A 34 24.85 -3.85 -2.92
N ALA A 35 23.63 -3.69 -3.45
CA ALA A 35 23.11 -2.45 -4.00
C ALA A 35 22.26 -1.72 -2.96
N ARG A 36 22.85 -0.73 -2.27
CA ARG A 36 22.16 -0.01 -1.18
C ARG A 36 20.87 0.66 -1.62
N VAL A 37 20.85 1.28 -2.81
CA VAL A 37 19.65 1.91 -3.39
C VAL A 37 18.47 0.95 -3.45
N LEU A 38 18.70 -0.32 -3.83
CA LEU A 38 17.65 -1.34 -3.88
C LEU A 38 17.11 -1.68 -2.49
N SER A 39 18.02 -1.83 -1.52
CA SER A 39 17.63 -2.04 -0.13
C SER A 39 16.83 -0.84 0.40
N PHE A 40 17.18 0.39 0.04
CA PHE A 40 16.44 1.58 0.48
C PHE A 40 15.05 1.64 -0.15
N LEU A 41 14.96 1.36 -1.46
CA LEU A 41 13.69 1.26 -2.18
C LEU A 41 12.77 0.20 -1.56
N SER A 42 13.31 -0.93 -1.10
CA SER A 42 12.49 -1.97 -0.45
C SER A 42 11.78 -1.45 0.81
N TRP A 43 12.43 -0.63 1.63
CA TRP A 43 11.81 -0.07 2.82
C TRP A 43 10.65 0.88 2.50
N GLN A 44 10.77 1.66 1.42
CA GLN A 44 9.65 2.44 0.88
C GLN A 44 8.49 1.56 0.42
N ILE A 45 8.78 0.44 -0.25
CA ILE A 45 7.75 -0.52 -0.70
C ILE A 45 7.05 -1.17 0.50
N LEU A 46 7.78 -1.45 1.59
CA LEU A 46 7.23 -2.00 2.82
C LEU A 46 6.19 -1.04 3.45
N ALA A 47 6.48 0.26 3.49
CA ALA A 47 5.51 1.25 3.94
C ALA A 47 4.23 1.24 3.09
N GLY A 48 4.37 1.16 1.76
CA GLY A 48 3.25 0.95 0.86
C GLY A 48 2.46 -0.34 1.14
N ALA A 49 3.13 -1.44 1.50
CA ALA A 49 2.48 -2.68 1.91
C ALA A 49 1.64 -2.51 3.18
N LEU A 50 2.13 -1.75 4.16
CA LEU A 50 1.37 -1.43 5.38
C LEU A 50 0.12 -0.59 5.06
N VAL A 51 0.22 0.38 4.15
CA VAL A 51 -0.94 1.15 3.67
C VAL A 51 -1.98 0.22 3.04
N TRP A 52 -1.57 -0.70 2.17
CA TRP A 52 -2.48 -1.68 1.58
C TRP A 52 -3.11 -2.62 2.60
N LEU A 53 -2.38 -2.98 3.66
CA LEU A 53 -2.91 -3.80 4.76
C LEU A 53 -4.01 -3.06 5.53
N VAL A 54 -3.81 -1.78 5.84
CA VAL A 54 -4.84 -0.94 6.48
C VAL A 54 -6.07 -0.81 5.59
N LEU A 55 -5.87 -0.55 4.29
CA LEU A 55 -6.97 -0.47 3.32
C LEU A 55 -7.73 -1.80 3.19
N LEU A 56 -7.03 -2.93 3.21
CA LEU A 56 -7.66 -4.25 3.15
C LEU A 56 -8.58 -4.46 4.35
N ILE A 57 -8.12 -4.14 5.56
CA ILE A 57 -8.93 -4.25 6.79
C ILE A 57 -10.13 -3.31 6.70
N GLN A 58 -9.93 -2.06 6.23
CA GLN A 58 -11.02 -1.10 6.05
C GLN A 58 -12.10 -1.61 5.10
N PHE A 59 -11.71 -2.11 3.91
CA PHE A 59 -12.67 -2.61 2.93
C PHE A 59 -13.33 -3.91 3.37
N TYR A 60 -12.64 -4.77 4.11
CA TYR A 60 -13.24 -5.96 4.70
C TYR A 60 -14.39 -5.59 5.65
N GLN A 61 -14.18 -4.62 6.54
CA GLN A 61 -15.24 -4.15 7.44
C GLN A 61 -16.40 -3.47 6.70
N ARG A 62 -16.10 -2.73 5.62
CA ARG A 62 -17.14 -2.12 4.77
C ARG A 62 -18.00 -3.17 4.06
N VAL A 63 -17.38 -4.23 3.54
CA VAL A 63 -18.11 -5.35 2.92
C VAL A 63 -19.03 -6.03 3.94
N LEU A 64 -18.55 -6.25 5.16
CA LEU A 64 -19.37 -6.85 6.21
C LEU A 64 -20.56 -5.96 6.60
N ALA A 65 -20.33 -4.66 6.77
CA ALA A 65 -21.39 -3.70 7.05
C ALA A 65 -22.42 -3.58 5.90
N GLU A 66 -21.97 -3.65 4.64
CA GLU A 66 -22.87 -3.69 3.46
C GLU A 66 -23.74 -4.94 3.46
N GLN A 67 -23.17 -6.11 3.79
CA GLN A 67 -23.91 -7.36 3.87
C GLN A 67 -25.00 -7.32 4.96
N GLU A 68 -24.65 -6.85 6.15
CA GLU A 68 -25.62 -6.71 7.25
C GLU A 68 -26.76 -5.75 6.89
N LYS A 69 -26.45 -4.64 6.20
CA LYS A 69 -27.47 -3.70 5.73
C LYS A 69 -28.44 -4.32 4.72
N LEU A 70 -27.94 -5.17 3.83
CA LEU A 70 -28.77 -5.90 2.87
C LEU A 70 -29.67 -6.92 3.57
N ASP A 71 -29.15 -7.64 4.56
CA ASP A 71 -29.94 -8.61 5.33
C ASP A 71 -31.04 -7.92 6.15
N MET A 72 -30.75 -6.76 6.74
CA MET A 72 -31.78 -5.92 7.37
C MET A 72 -32.88 -5.51 6.40
N SER A 73 -32.52 -5.09 5.18
CA SER A 73 -33.49 -4.67 4.17
C SER A 73 -34.39 -5.81 3.68
N ARG A 74 -33.91 -7.05 3.75
CA ARG A 74 -34.69 -8.26 3.43
C ARG A 74 -35.60 -8.65 4.59
N MET A 75 -35.09 -8.58 5.82
CA MET A 75 -35.89 -8.83 7.02
C MET A 75 -36.99 -7.79 7.23
N SER A 76 -36.74 -6.50 7.01
CA SER A 76 -37.78 -5.47 7.13
C SER A 76 -38.91 -5.66 6.13
N LYS A 77 -38.59 -6.08 4.90
CA LYS A 77 -39.59 -6.49 3.88
C LYS A 77 -40.34 -7.75 4.29
N ALA A 78 -39.67 -8.72 4.89
CA ALA A 78 -40.31 -9.94 5.39
C ALA A 78 -41.22 -9.68 6.61
N ILE A 79 -40.84 -8.79 7.53
CA ILE A 79 -41.65 -8.37 8.69
C ILE A 79 -42.92 -7.62 8.24
N GLN A 80 -42.85 -6.84 7.14
CA GLN A 80 -44.05 -6.25 6.54
C GLN A 80 -45.00 -7.29 5.93
N GLN A 81 -44.54 -8.51 5.65
CA GLN A 81 -45.33 -9.58 5.04
C GLN A 81 -45.81 -10.65 6.05
N ASP A 82 -45.13 -10.84 7.19
CA ASP A 82 -45.49 -11.83 8.22
C ASP A 82 -45.29 -11.24 9.64
N THR A 83 -46.38 -10.93 10.33
CA THR A 83 -46.39 -10.22 11.63
C THR A 83 -46.31 -11.13 12.88
N ILE A 84 -46.02 -12.43 12.71
CA ILE A 84 -46.15 -13.41 13.81
C ILE A 84 -44.92 -13.47 14.75
N PHE A 85 -43.78 -12.91 14.38
CA PHE A 85 -42.56 -12.89 15.22
C PHE A 85 -42.11 -11.47 15.59
N SER A 86 -42.84 -10.84 16.52
CA SER A 86 -42.59 -9.48 17.03
C SER A 86 -41.44 -9.41 18.07
N GLY A 87 -40.28 -9.97 17.76
CA GLY A 87 -39.04 -9.83 18.55
C GLY A 87 -38.11 -8.73 18.02
N GLY A 88 -38.68 -7.64 17.51
CA GLY A 88 -38.01 -6.69 16.60
C GLY A 88 -36.89 -5.82 17.21
N ALA A 89 -36.95 -5.50 18.50
CA ALA A 89 -36.04 -4.54 19.13
C ALA A 89 -34.61 -5.08 19.39
N ASP A 90 -34.49 -6.34 19.80
CA ASP A 90 -33.19 -6.97 20.10
C ASP A 90 -32.39 -7.30 18.82
N ARG A 91 -33.07 -7.66 17.73
CA ARG A 91 -32.39 -7.93 16.45
C ARG A 91 -31.83 -6.68 15.81
N THR A 92 -32.56 -5.56 15.82
CA THR A 92 -32.04 -4.28 15.33
C THR A 92 -30.82 -3.79 16.11
N ALA A 93 -30.75 -4.07 17.42
CA ALA A 93 -29.60 -3.74 18.25
C ALA A 93 -28.35 -4.57 17.92
N LEU A 94 -28.51 -5.82 17.48
CA LEU A 94 -27.40 -6.67 17.02
C LEU A 94 -26.83 -6.20 15.66
N PHE A 95 -27.67 -5.73 14.73
CA PHE A 95 -27.23 -5.26 13.40
C PHE A 95 -26.63 -3.84 13.40
N GLU A 96 -26.93 -3.00 14.41
CA GLU A 96 -26.19 -1.76 14.61
C GLU A 96 -24.71 -2.01 14.96
N GLN A 97 -24.34 -3.23 15.37
CA GLN A 97 -23.03 -3.51 15.93
C GLN A 97 -21.91 -3.43 14.89
N ALA A 98 -22.06 -3.95 13.66
CA ALA A 98 -20.97 -3.84 12.67
C ALA A 98 -20.84 -2.43 12.08
N GLN A 99 -21.94 -1.69 11.97
CA GLN A 99 -21.87 -0.28 11.58
C GLN A 99 -21.16 0.55 12.66
N LYS A 100 -21.41 0.27 13.95
CA LYS A 100 -20.66 0.85 15.07
C LYS A 100 -19.17 0.47 15.02
N ARG A 101 -18.83 -0.78 14.69
CA ARG A 101 -17.43 -1.24 14.52
C ARG A 101 -16.72 -0.51 13.38
N LEU A 102 -17.39 -0.31 12.25
CA LEU A 102 -16.84 0.43 11.11
C LEU A 102 -16.57 1.90 11.48
N VAL A 103 -17.52 2.57 12.13
CA VAL A 103 -17.34 3.97 12.56
C VAL A 103 -16.21 4.09 13.59
N PHE A 104 -16.09 3.12 14.51
CA PHE A 104 -14.97 3.06 15.45
C PHE A 104 -13.63 2.90 14.72
N PHE A 105 -13.55 1.99 13.75
CA PHE A 105 -12.33 1.77 12.96
C PHE A 105 -11.92 3.02 12.19
N GLU A 106 -12.86 3.67 11.51
CA GLU A 106 -12.57 4.88 10.74
C GLU A 106 -12.19 6.06 11.62
N LYS A 107 -12.77 6.17 12.82
CA LYS A 107 -12.49 7.26 13.75
C LYS A 107 -11.18 7.08 14.52
N TRP A 108 -10.80 5.85 14.87
CA TRP A 108 -9.66 5.59 15.75
C TRP A 108 -8.54 4.79 15.08
N ILE A 109 -8.86 3.66 14.46
CA ILE A 109 -7.83 2.77 13.93
C ILE A 109 -7.17 3.38 12.69
N LEU A 110 -7.93 4.04 11.82
CA LEU A 110 -7.41 4.70 10.64
C LEU A 110 -6.36 5.80 10.99
N PRO A 111 -6.65 6.79 11.85
CA PRO A 111 -5.64 7.79 12.21
C PRO A 111 -4.46 7.20 13.00
N ILE A 112 -4.69 6.23 13.90
CA ILE A 112 -3.61 5.57 14.65
C ILE A 112 -2.67 4.83 13.69
N SER A 113 -3.22 4.08 12.74
CA SER A 113 -2.42 3.35 11.75
C SER A 113 -1.64 4.30 10.84
N GLY A 114 -2.24 5.42 10.43
CA GLY A 114 -1.52 6.47 9.70
C GLY A 114 -0.35 7.07 10.49
N ALA A 115 -0.57 7.40 11.76
CA ALA A 115 0.49 7.90 12.64
C ALA A 115 1.61 6.88 12.86
N LEU A 116 1.27 5.60 12.99
CA LEU A 116 2.24 4.52 13.15
C LEU A 116 3.08 4.32 11.89
N ILE A 117 2.44 4.32 10.71
CA ILE A 117 3.14 4.22 9.42
C ILE A 117 4.08 5.41 9.24
N ALA A 118 3.60 6.65 9.46
CA ALA A 118 4.44 7.85 9.35
C ALA A 118 5.64 7.81 10.33
N CYS A 119 5.42 7.38 11.58
CA CYS A 119 6.49 7.21 12.55
C CYS A 119 7.53 6.17 12.08
N MET A 120 7.06 5.04 11.52
CA MET A 120 7.93 4.02 10.96
C MET A 120 8.74 4.56 9.77
N GLU A 121 8.11 5.31 8.85
CA GLU A 121 8.78 5.91 7.70
C GLU A 121 9.83 6.94 8.13
N ILE A 122 9.53 7.80 9.10
CA ILE A 122 10.49 8.77 9.65
C ILE A 122 11.67 8.04 10.31
N VAL A 123 11.41 7.06 11.18
CA VAL A 123 12.47 6.33 11.88
C VAL A 123 13.35 5.58 10.88
N VAL A 124 12.75 4.84 9.95
CA VAL A 124 13.50 4.10 8.93
C VAL A 124 14.23 5.06 8.00
N GLY A 125 13.58 6.14 7.55
CA GLY A 125 14.19 7.19 6.73
C GLY A 125 15.42 7.80 7.39
N LEU A 126 15.36 8.14 8.68
CA LEU A 126 16.52 8.64 9.43
C LEU A 126 17.64 7.60 9.54
N LEU A 127 17.30 6.32 9.78
CA LEU A 127 18.28 5.24 9.85
C LEU A 127 18.97 5.01 8.48
N LEU A 128 18.21 5.06 7.39
CA LEU A 128 18.76 4.93 6.04
C LEU A 128 19.58 6.15 5.63
N TYR A 129 19.15 7.36 6.00
CA TYR A 129 19.91 8.58 5.76
C TYR A 129 21.27 8.54 6.47
N ARG A 130 21.32 8.07 7.72
CA ARG A 130 22.57 7.84 8.43
C ARG A 130 23.48 6.84 7.72
N LYS A 131 22.92 5.72 7.23
CA LYS A 131 23.68 4.75 6.42
C LYS A 131 24.16 5.31 5.08
N ALA A 132 23.45 6.29 4.51
CA ALA A 132 23.86 6.99 3.29
C ALA A 132 25.05 7.93 3.55
N THR A 133 25.16 8.49 4.75
CA THR A 133 26.29 9.35 5.16
C THR A 133 27.56 8.60 5.56
N ASP A 134 27.46 7.29 5.81
CA ASP A 134 28.64 6.49 6.15
C ASP A 134 29.60 6.39 4.94
N ILE A 135 30.82 6.89 5.12
CA ILE A 135 31.92 6.84 4.12
C ILE A 135 32.54 5.44 4.09
N VAL A 136 31.71 4.42 3.92
CA VAL A 136 32.17 3.06 3.62
C VAL A 136 32.23 2.94 2.11
N ALA A 137 33.35 2.46 1.58
CA ALA A 137 33.53 2.23 0.15
C ALA A 137 32.32 1.45 -0.40
N SER A 138 31.59 2.06 -1.34
CA SER A 138 30.42 1.43 -1.92
C SER A 138 30.84 0.08 -2.51
N PRO A 139 30.23 -1.04 -2.07
CA PRO A 139 30.56 -2.34 -2.61
C PRO A 139 30.42 -2.31 -4.13
N LYS A 140 31.35 -2.97 -4.84
CA LYS A 140 31.31 -3.04 -6.29
C LYS A 140 30.01 -3.69 -6.72
N LEU A 141 29.14 -2.93 -7.41
CA LEU A 141 27.86 -3.42 -7.90
C LEU A 141 28.10 -4.63 -8.83
N ALA A 142 27.62 -5.80 -8.42
CA ALA A 142 27.95 -7.04 -9.12
C ALA A 142 27.36 -7.08 -10.54
N ASN A 143 26.05 -6.89 -10.67
CA ASN A 143 25.33 -6.97 -11.95
C ASN A 143 24.26 -5.85 -12.08
N PRO A 144 24.66 -4.60 -12.38
CA PRO A 144 23.73 -3.46 -12.53
C PRO A 144 22.66 -3.67 -13.62
N PHE A 145 22.98 -4.36 -14.71
CA PHE A 145 22.05 -4.53 -15.82
C PHE A 145 20.88 -5.44 -15.47
N LEU A 146 21.17 -6.62 -14.92
CA LEU A 146 20.15 -7.56 -14.51
C LEU A 146 19.23 -6.96 -13.44
N ALA A 147 19.82 -6.18 -12.53
CA ALA A 147 19.08 -5.41 -11.54
C ALA A 147 18.13 -4.39 -12.17
N ALA A 148 18.61 -3.61 -13.14
CA ALA A 148 17.78 -2.65 -13.86
C ALA A 148 16.56 -3.33 -14.52
N ILE A 149 16.75 -4.46 -15.20
CA ILE A 149 15.64 -5.19 -15.87
C ILE A 149 14.56 -5.62 -14.87
N LEU A 150 14.95 -6.17 -13.72
CA LEU A 150 13.99 -6.60 -12.71
C LEU A 150 13.24 -5.41 -12.08
N ILE A 151 13.93 -4.30 -11.85
CA ILE A 151 13.29 -3.10 -11.29
C ILE A 151 12.37 -2.40 -12.28
N VAL A 152 12.67 -2.44 -13.58
CA VAL A 152 11.71 -1.97 -14.61
C VAL A 152 10.40 -2.73 -14.50
N LEU A 153 10.45 -4.05 -14.32
CA LEU A 153 9.25 -4.86 -14.19
C LEU A 153 8.44 -4.47 -12.94
N VAL A 154 9.12 -4.31 -11.80
CA VAL A 154 8.50 -3.82 -10.54
C VAL A 154 7.86 -2.45 -10.75
N ALA A 155 8.57 -1.52 -11.38
CA ALA A 155 8.10 -0.16 -11.62
C ALA A 155 6.88 -0.14 -12.56
N PHE A 156 6.94 -0.90 -13.65
CA PHE A 156 5.88 -0.97 -14.64
C PHE A 156 4.59 -1.57 -14.06
N ILE A 157 4.69 -2.71 -13.35
CA ILE A 157 3.51 -3.32 -12.74
C ILE A 157 2.95 -2.43 -11.62
N SER A 158 3.82 -1.80 -10.81
CA SER A 158 3.38 -0.82 -9.79
C SER A 158 2.62 0.34 -10.43
N PHE A 159 3.11 0.85 -11.57
CA PHE A 159 2.44 1.92 -12.32
C PHE A 159 1.05 1.49 -12.83
N LEU A 160 0.93 0.29 -13.41
CA LEU A 160 -0.34 -0.23 -13.91
C LEU A 160 -1.37 -0.38 -12.77
N VAL A 161 -0.98 -1.01 -11.67
CA VAL A 161 -1.89 -1.23 -10.53
C VAL A 161 -2.22 0.09 -9.84
N SER A 162 -1.25 1.01 -9.74
CA SER A 162 -1.49 2.38 -9.30
C SER A 162 -2.58 3.06 -10.13
N ARG A 163 -2.43 3.06 -11.46
CA ARG A 163 -3.40 3.69 -12.38
C ARG A 163 -4.79 3.08 -12.25
N TYR A 164 -4.86 1.76 -12.10
CA TYR A 164 -6.12 1.05 -11.87
C TYR A 164 -6.77 1.44 -10.53
N ALA A 165 -6.02 1.44 -9.43
CA ALA A 165 -6.52 1.81 -8.10
C ALA A 165 -6.95 3.28 -8.03
N THR A 166 -6.17 4.20 -8.60
CA THR A 166 -6.53 5.62 -8.67
C THR A 166 -7.75 5.85 -9.55
N GLY A 167 -7.87 5.14 -10.68
CA GLY A 167 -9.07 5.18 -11.52
C GLY A 167 -10.32 4.70 -10.79
N MET A 168 -10.19 3.62 -10.01
CA MET A 168 -11.26 3.12 -9.13
C MET A 168 -11.63 4.15 -8.04
N SER A 169 -10.66 4.91 -7.53
CA SER A 169 -10.87 5.92 -6.47
C SER A 169 -11.69 7.15 -6.88
N SER A 170 -12.09 7.26 -8.16
CA SER A 170 -13.02 8.30 -8.62
C SER A 170 -14.41 8.13 -8.04
N GLU A 171 -14.80 6.90 -7.72
CA GLU A 171 -16.06 6.61 -7.04
C GLU A 171 -15.96 6.92 -5.54
N MET A 172 -16.98 7.58 -4.99
CA MET A 172 -16.97 8.07 -3.60
C MET A 172 -16.76 6.93 -2.57
N ILE A 173 -17.29 5.75 -2.86
CA ILE A 173 -17.18 4.55 -2.01
C ILE A 173 -15.74 4.01 -2.00
N TRP A 174 -15.01 4.19 -3.10
CA TRP A 174 -13.66 3.65 -3.33
C TRP A 174 -12.56 4.69 -3.16
N ARG A 175 -12.90 5.91 -2.74
CA ARG A 175 -11.95 7.01 -2.52
C ARG A 175 -10.72 6.64 -1.66
N PRO A 176 -10.83 5.79 -0.61
CA PRO A 176 -9.66 5.36 0.17
C PRO A 176 -8.58 4.61 -0.64
N LEU A 177 -8.93 3.95 -1.76
CA LEU A 177 -7.93 3.29 -2.63
C LEU A 177 -6.90 4.27 -3.19
N ARG A 178 -7.21 5.57 -3.21
CA ARG A 178 -6.27 6.60 -3.68
C ARG A 178 -4.95 6.57 -2.92
N ALA A 179 -4.97 6.30 -1.61
CA ALA A 179 -3.77 6.23 -0.78
C ALA A 179 -2.85 5.07 -1.21
N GLY A 180 -3.41 3.87 -1.41
CA GLY A 180 -2.64 2.72 -1.90
C GLY A 180 -2.14 2.94 -3.33
N GLY A 181 -2.98 3.54 -4.18
CA GLY A 181 -2.63 3.90 -5.55
C GLY A 181 -1.47 4.90 -5.64
N SER A 182 -1.45 5.94 -4.80
CA SER A 182 -0.36 6.93 -4.77
C SER A 182 0.95 6.34 -4.28
N TYR A 183 0.93 5.42 -3.31
CA TYR A 183 2.14 4.72 -2.86
C TYR A 183 2.75 3.81 -3.94
N LEU A 184 1.90 3.11 -4.70
CA LEU A 184 2.38 2.34 -5.87
C LEU A 184 2.88 3.24 -6.99
N LEU A 185 2.29 4.44 -7.18
CA LEU A 185 2.79 5.42 -8.13
C LEU A 185 4.20 5.87 -7.75
N LEU A 186 4.40 6.21 -6.48
CA LEU A 186 5.70 6.60 -5.96
C LEU A 186 6.72 5.47 -6.13
N THR A 187 6.34 4.23 -5.83
CA THR A 187 7.16 3.04 -6.06
C THR A 187 7.56 2.93 -7.53
N ALA A 188 6.64 3.18 -8.46
CA ALA A 188 6.91 3.16 -9.89
C ALA A 188 7.90 4.26 -10.31
N VAL A 189 7.72 5.48 -9.82
CA VAL A 189 8.62 6.61 -10.13
C VAL A 189 10.01 6.35 -9.58
N LEU A 190 10.14 5.97 -8.30
CA LEU A 190 11.43 5.65 -7.70
C LEU A 190 12.09 4.45 -8.38
N GLY A 191 11.33 3.40 -8.70
CA GLY A 191 11.85 2.25 -9.45
C GLY A 191 12.34 2.62 -10.87
N ALA A 192 11.63 3.50 -11.58
CA ALA A 192 12.07 4.00 -12.87
C ALA A 192 13.37 4.82 -12.75
N LEU A 193 13.49 5.68 -11.74
CA LEU A 193 14.72 6.42 -11.45
C LEU A 193 15.87 5.49 -11.07
N THR A 194 15.62 4.49 -10.21
CA THR A 194 16.61 3.47 -9.85
C THR A 194 17.08 2.68 -11.06
N THR A 195 16.18 2.33 -11.97
CA THR A 195 16.53 1.70 -13.23
C THR A 195 17.48 2.58 -14.04
N ALA A 196 17.11 3.85 -14.28
CA ALA A 196 17.93 4.77 -15.05
C ALA A 196 19.32 4.94 -14.43
N ALA A 197 19.40 5.05 -13.09
CA ALA A 197 20.65 5.11 -12.36
C ALA A 197 21.49 3.83 -12.50
N MET A 198 20.88 2.65 -12.50
CA MET A 198 21.58 1.38 -12.68
C MET A 198 22.09 1.18 -14.11
N ILE A 199 21.36 1.65 -15.12
CA ILE A 199 21.84 1.68 -16.50
C ILE A 199 23.03 2.63 -16.61
N GLY A 200 22.93 3.84 -16.06
CA GLY A 200 24.03 4.81 -16.03
C GLY A 200 25.28 4.29 -15.34
N ALA A 201 25.12 3.52 -14.26
CA ALA A 201 26.23 2.92 -13.52
C ALA A 201 27.05 1.92 -14.36
N GLN A 202 26.48 1.29 -15.41
CA GLN A 202 27.26 0.46 -16.34
C GLN A 202 28.30 1.26 -17.11
N TYR A 203 27.97 2.50 -17.43
CA TYR A 203 28.86 3.44 -18.12
C TYR A 203 29.72 4.25 -17.13
N LYS A 204 29.84 3.79 -15.87
CA LYS A 204 30.56 4.45 -14.76
C LYS A 204 29.96 5.79 -14.30
N TYR A 205 28.74 6.13 -14.72
CA TYR A 205 28.01 7.28 -14.19
C TYR A 205 27.25 6.86 -12.92
N THR A 206 27.87 7.03 -11.75
CA THR A 206 27.28 6.64 -10.45
C THR A 206 26.49 7.74 -9.77
N VAL A 207 26.51 8.97 -10.30
CA VAL A 207 25.83 10.14 -9.71
C VAL A 207 24.36 9.86 -9.42
N GLY A 208 23.66 9.21 -10.35
CA GLY A 208 22.24 8.86 -10.16
C GLY A 208 21.99 7.93 -8.97
N LEU A 209 22.90 6.97 -8.72
CA LEU A 209 22.79 6.08 -7.56
C LEU A 209 23.01 6.88 -6.26
N THR A 210 24.04 7.74 -6.21
CA THR A 210 24.30 8.59 -5.04
C THR A 210 23.12 9.51 -4.74
N VAL A 211 22.54 10.16 -5.75
CA VAL A 211 21.36 11.02 -5.58
C VAL A 211 20.18 10.23 -5.00
N LEU A 212 19.95 9.00 -5.46
CA LEU A 212 18.87 8.15 -4.96
C LEU A 212 19.13 7.60 -3.55
N GLU A 213 20.38 7.33 -3.19
CA GLU A 213 20.76 6.93 -1.82
C GLU A 213 20.38 8.01 -0.79
N TYR A 214 20.43 9.29 -1.16
CA TYR A 214 19.94 10.39 -0.30
C TYR A 214 18.47 10.73 -0.51
N GLY A 215 17.98 10.62 -1.75
CA GLY A 215 16.62 10.98 -2.13
C GLY A 215 15.56 10.07 -1.54
N ILE A 216 15.76 8.74 -1.58
CA ILE A 216 14.77 7.78 -1.06
C ILE A 216 14.55 7.95 0.45
N PRO A 217 15.59 8.05 1.30
CA PRO A 217 15.41 8.34 2.73
C PRO A 217 14.71 9.67 2.99
N TRP A 218 15.00 10.71 2.20
CA TRP A 218 14.32 12.00 2.32
C TRP A 218 12.83 11.91 1.99
N VAL A 219 12.48 11.15 0.96
CA VAL A 219 11.08 10.89 0.60
C VAL A 219 10.36 10.18 1.76
N LEU A 220 10.98 9.16 2.36
CA LEU A 220 10.43 8.47 3.54
C LEU A 220 10.19 9.43 4.73
N ILE A 221 11.05 10.42 4.95
CA ILE A 221 10.91 11.35 6.08
C ILE A 221 9.75 12.34 5.87
N VAL A 222 9.40 12.65 4.62
CA VAL A 222 8.45 13.72 4.28
C VAL A 222 7.03 13.22 4.02
N LEU A 223 6.85 11.94 3.69
CA LEU A 223 5.54 11.30 3.44
C LEU A 223 4.66 11.21 4.70
#